data_AF-A0A9X1X5Y6-F1
#
_entry.id   AF-A0A9X1X5Y6-F1
#
_cell.length_a   1.000
_cell.length_b   1.000
_cell.length_c   1.000
_cell.angle_alpha   90.00
_cell.angle_beta   90.00
_cell.angle_gamma   90.00
#
_symmetry.space_group_name_H-M   'P 1'
#
loop_
_entity.id
_entity.type
_entity.pdbx_description
1 polymer ?
#
loop_
_entity_poly.entity_id
_entity_poly.type
_entity_poly.pdbx_seq_one_letter_code
_entity_poly.pdbx_strand_id
1 'polypeptide(L)'
;MKIKNWDHPVFQVVGEGALSSTVIGEGRFIPLLIIDPLGHQEIKELISVHRNLPPGDAIFRWSSSIWNRKKIYLTIEFMKPMKTSFAIVFDTQNENALIEGIIQSRGFILQVGKTGDKPSSTQKEDKVLLEVPDLGFDFKWNTILTDVIKSKYKKMGLSKKEINIATKEHIKSMREVWAIRR
;
A
#
# COMPACT_ATOMS: atom_id res chain seq x y z
N MET A 1 13.89 24.54 -4.05
CA MET A 1 12.74 23.97 -3.33
C MET A 1 13.24 22.76 -2.55
N LYS A 2 13.30 22.84 -1.22
CA LYS A 2 13.88 21.80 -0.35
C LYS A 2 12.98 20.56 -0.38
N ILE A 3 13.54 19.43 -0.77
CA ILE A 3 12.95 18.12 -0.50
C ILE A 3 12.69 18.11 1.02
N LYS A 4 11.45 17.81 1.45
CA LYS A 4 11.18 17.60 2.87
C LYS A 4 12.17 16.54 3.34
N ASN A 5 13.11 16.91 4.22
CA ASN A 5 13.87 15.91 4.94
C ASN A 5 12.83 15.10 5.72
N TRP A 6 12.69 13.84 5.36
CA TRP A 6 11.92 12.89 6.15
C TRP A 6 12.83 12.53 7.32
N ASP A 7 12.38 12.77 8.55
CA ASP A 7 13.14 12.40 9.76
C ASP A 7 13.11 10.88 10.03
N HIS A 8 12.67 10.09 9.04
CA HIS A 8 12.54 8.64 9.10
C HIS A 8 12.88 8.01 7.75
N PRO A 9 13.32 6.74 7.73
CA PRO A 9 13.66 6.03 6.51
C PRO A 9 12.43 5.82 5.61
N VAL A 10 12.69 5.73 4.30
CA VAL A 10 11.66 5.51 3.28
C VAL A 10 12.00 4.24 2.50
N PHE A 11 11.08 3.28 2.48
CA PHE A 11 11.26 1.99 1.82
C PHE A 11 10.39 1.86 0.57
N GLN A 12 10.90 1.16 -0.42
CA GLN A 12 10.15 0.78 -1.62
C GLN A 12 9.49 -0.59 -1.40
N VAL A 13 8.38 -0.80 -2.10
CA VAL A 13 7.80 -2.13 -2.24
C VAL A 13 8.68 -2.95 -3.18
N VAL A 14 9.16 -4.10 -2.71
CA VAL A 14 10.02 -5.03 -3.47
C VAL A 14 9.30 -6.31 -3.88
N GLY A 15 8.10 -6.52 -3.33
CA GLY A 15 7.18 -7.58 -3.71
C GLY A 15 5.77 -7.25 -3.21
N GLU A 16 4.76 -7.73 -3.93
CA GLU A 16 3.36 -7.46 -3.61
C GLU A 16 2.50 -8.72 -3.81
N GLY A 17 1.33 -8.72 -3.18
CA GLY A 17 0.28 -9.70 -3.43
C GLY A 17 -0.95 -9.40 -2.59
N ALA A 18 -1.78 -10.41 -2.39
CA ALA A 18 -2.95 -10.31 -1.53
C ALA A 18 -3.17 -11.64 -0.81
N LEU A 19 -3.65 -11.55 0.42
CA LEU A 19 -4.08 -12.70 1.21
C LEU A 19 -5.55 -12.54 1.56
N SER A 20 -6.29 -13.64 1.52
CA SER A 20 -7.67 -13.72 2.00
C SER A 20 -7.76 -14.91 2.93
N SER A 21 -8.44 -14.72 4.06
CA SER A 21 -8.63 -15.73 5.11
C SER A 21 -9.99 -15.51 5.76
N THR A 22 -10.73 -16.59 5.99
CA THR A 22 -12.02 -16.52 6.68
C THR A 22 -11.90 -16.00 8.12
N VAL A 23 -10.70 -16.08 8.71
CA VAL A 23 -10.40 -15.64 10.08
C VAL A 23 -9.95 -14.17 10.14
N ILE A 24 -9.47 -13.59 9.02
CA ILE A 24 -8.93 -12.23 8.98
C ILE A 24 -9.79 -11.38 8.05
N GLY A 25 -10.29 -10.24 8.55
CA GLY A 25 -11.02 -9.29 7.72
C GLY A 25 -12.28 -9.88 7.05
N GLU A 26 -12.92 -10.87 7.68
CA GLU A 26 -14.14 -11.53 7.18
C GLU A 26 -13.99 -12.10 5.76
N GLY A 27 -12.85 -12.70 5.44
CA GLY A 27 -12.61 -13.29 4.11
C GLY A 27 -12.22 -12.29 3.03
N ARG A 28 -12.15 -10.98 3.33
CA ARG A 28 -11.73 -9.97 2.36
C ARG A 28 -10.30 -10.19 1.90
N PHE A 29 -10.00 -9.77 0.68
CA PHE A 29 -8.62 -9.64 0.24
C PHE A 29 -7.94 -8.47 0.96
N ILE A 30 -6.84 -8.78 1.64
CA ILE A 30 -5.95 -7.82 2.27
C ILE A 30 -4.65 -7.79 1.46
N PRO A 31 -4.21 -6.61 0.98
CA PRO A 31 -2.94 -6.46 0.31
C PRO A 31 -1.77 -6.94 1.18
N LEU A 32 -0.79 -7.60 0.57
CA LEU A 32 0.47 -7.95 1.20
C LEU A 32 1.59 -7.17 0.51
N LEU A 33 2.38 -6.47 1.33
CA LEU A 33 3.53 -5.67 0.92
C LEU A 33 4.80 -6.32 1.46
N ILE A 34 5.78 -6.50 0.60
CA ILE A 34 7.14 -6.88 0.97
C ILE A 34 8.02 -5.64 0.78
N ILE A 35 8.70 -5.21 1.83
CA ILE A 35 9.68 -4.12 1.78
C ILE A 35 11.08 -4.65 2.04
N ASP A 36 12.08 -4.03 1.40
CA ASP A 36 13.48 -4.22 1.79
C ASP A 36 13.83 -3.12 2.80
N PRO A 37 14.19 -3.47 4.05
CA PRO A 37 14.54 -2.50 5.07
C PRO A 37 15.94 -1.90 4.87
N LEU A 38 16.71 -2.29 3.85
CA LEU A 38 17.99 -1.68 3.48
C LEU A 38 19.00 -1.55 4.65
N GLY A 39 19.01 -2.53 5.55
CA GLY A 39 19.88 -2.56 6.73
C GLY A 39 19.26 -2.04 8.02
N HIS A 40 18.03 -1.51 7.99
CA HIS A 40 17.26 -1.12 9.17
C HIS A 40 16.72 -2.34 9.92
N GLN A 41 17.57 -2.93 10.77
CA GLN A 41 17.26 -4.15 11.52
C GLN A 41 16.06 -3.97 12.46
N GLU A 42 15.84 -2.75 12.96
CA GLU A 42 14.69 -2.37 13.79
C GLU A 42 13.34 -2.64 13.12
N ILE A 43 13.28 -2.62 11.77
CA ILE A 43 12.04 -2.92 11.03
C ILE A 43 11.73 -4.42 11.06
N LYS A 44 12.77 -5.26 10.99
CA LYS A 44 12.60 -6.72 11.12
C LYS A 44 12.18 -7.09 12.54
N GLU A 45 12.82 -6.49 13.53
CA GLU A 45 12.49 -6.68 14.94
C GLU A 45 11.05 -6.25 15.25
N LEU A 46 10.63 -5.09 14.73
CA LEU A 46 9.26 -4.61 14.82
C LEU A 46 8.23 -5.62 14.28
N ILE A 47 8.50 -6.24 13.13
CA ILE A 47 7.58 -7.24 12.57
C ILE A 47 7.61 -8.52 13.41
N SER A 48 8.79 -8.99 13.81
CA SER A 48 8.95 -10.24 14.55
C SER A 48 8.34 -10.17 15.96
N VAL A 49 8.46 -9.03 16.65
CA VAL A 49 7.95 -8.87 18.02
C VAL A 49 6.42 -8.97 18.09
N HIS A 50 5.70 -8.55 17.05
CA HIS A 50 4.24 -8.66 16.95
C HIS A 50 3.73 -10.10 16.79
N ARG A 51 4.62 -11.08 16.59
CA ARG A 51 4.24 -12.50 16.55
C ARG A 51 3.77 -13.02 17.91
N ASN A 52 4.37 -12.53 18.99
CA ASN A 52 4.18 -13.06 20.34
C ASN A 52 3.63 -12.02 21.32
N LEU A 53 3.57 -10.75 20.92
CA LEU A 53 3.01 -9.68 21.74
C LEU A 53 1.58 -9.33 21.31
N PRO A 54 0.78 -8.73 22.22
CA PRO A 54 -0.52 -8.20 21.88
C PRO A 54 -0.46 -7.15 20.75
N PRO A 55 -1.61 -6.85 20.10
CA PRO A 55 -1.70 -5.77 19.13
C PRO A 55 -1.15 -4.44 19.66
N GLY A 56 -0.44 -3.72 18.80
CA GLY A 56 0.15 -2.42 19.10
C GLY A 56 -0.69 -1.24 18.61
N ASP A 57 -0.15 -0.05 18.78
CA ASP A 57 -0.72 1.21 18.31
C ASP A 57 0.16 1.79 17.19
N ALA A 58 -0.44 2.20 16.07
CA ALA A 58 0.27 2.85 14.97
C ALA A 58 -0.51 4.06 14.43
N ILE A 59 0.21 5.12 14.07
CA ILE A 59 -0.32 6.33 13.43
C ILE A 59 0.04 6.30 11.95
N PHE A 60 -0.94 6.60 11.10
CA PHE A 60 -0.79 6.56 9.65
C PHE A 60 -1.00 7.93 9.04
N ARG A 61 -0.21 8.27 8.02
CA ARG A 61 -0.40 9.50 7.22
C ARG A 61 -0.10 9.24 5.76
N TRP A 62 -1.10 9.48 4.92
CA TRP A 62 -0.89 9.57 3.48
C TRP A 62 -0.32 10.94 3.10
N SER A 63 0.64 10.94 2.20
CA SER A 63 1.17 12.18 1.65
C SER A 63 1.56 12.03 0.18
N SER A 64 1.51 13.13 -0.55
CA SER A 64 2.00 13.21 -1.91
C SER A 64 2.37 14.64 -2.24
N SER A 65 3.30 14.82 -3.16
CA SER A 65 3.63 16.15 -3.66
C SER A 65 2.44 16.72 -4.43
N ILE A 66 2.10 17.98 -4.13
CA ILE A 66 1.04 18.72 -4.83
C ILE A 66 1.38 18.84 -6.33
N TRP A 67 2.67 18.98 -6.64
CA TRP A 67 3.20 19.19 -7.98
C TRP A 67 3.55 17.89 -8.71
N ASN A 68 3.85 16.82 -7.97
CA ASN A 68 4.25 15.54 -8.54
C ASN A 68 3.52 14.38 -7.87
N ARG A 69 2.40 13.98 -8.48
CA ARG A 69 1.56 12.86 -8.04
C ARG A 69 2.08 11.49 -8.51
N LYS A 70 3.30 11.39 -9.06
CA LYS A 70 3.90 10.10 -9.45
C LYS A 70 4.26 9.23 -8.25
N LYS A 71 4.54 9.85 -7.10
CA LYS A 71 4.84 9.14 -5.85
C LYS A 71 3.86 9.52 -4.76
N ILE A 72 3.39 8.51 -4.04
CA ILE A 72 2.58 8.63 -2.81
C ILE A 72 3.38 7.96 -1.69
N TYR A 73 3.30 8.50 -0.48
CA TYR A 73 3.96 7.94 0.69
C TYR A 73 2.92 7.62 1.75
N LEU A 74 3.02 6.45 2.35
CA LEU A 74 2.33 6.08 3.58
C LEU A 74 3.34 6.10 4.72
N THR A 75 3.31 7.15 5.54
CA THR A 75 4.10 7.22 6.77
C THR A 75 3.39 6.42 7.85
N ILE A 76 4.17 5.63 8.59
CA ILE A 76 3.73 4.78 9.67
C ILE A 76 4.59 5.11 10.90
N GLU A 77 3.96 5.39 12.02
CA GLU A 77 4.62 5.62 13.31
C GLU A 77 4.05 4.62 14.32
N PHE A 78 4.81 3.58 14.62
CA PHE A 78 4.50 2.62 15.66
C PHE A 78 4.83 3.22 17.03
N MET A 79 3.88 3.07 17.95
CA MET A 79 3.99 3.55 19.33
C MET A 79 4.21 2.39 20.30
N LYS A 80 3.62 1.22 20.00
CA LYS A 80 3.75 -0.03 20.77
C LYS A 80 3.82 -1.23 19.83
N PRO A 81 4.44 -2.35 20.24
CA PRO A 81 5.26 -2.53 21.45
C PRO A 81 6.65 -1.89 21.31
N MET A 82 7.01 -1.43 20.11
CA MET A 82 8.29 -0.81 19.78
C MET A 82 8.04 0.52 19.08
N LYS A 83 8.76 1.57 19.50
CA LYS A 83 8.66 2.89 18.87
C LYS A 83 9.53 2.97 17.64
N THR A 84 8.91 3.01 16.47
CA THR A 84 9.61 3.03 15.17
C THR A 84 8.79 3.84 14.17
N SER A 85 9.44 4.63 13.32
CA SER A 85 8.77 5.35 12.24
C SER A 85 9.49 5.16 10.92
N PHE A 86 8.72 5.00 9.86
CA PHE A 86 9.19 4.88 8.48
C PHE A 86 8.07 5.26 7.52
N ALA A 87 8.41 5.39 6.24
CA ALA A 87 7.41 5.52 5.18
C ALA A 87 7.59 4.43 4.12
N ILE A 88 6.49 4.03 3.51
CA ILE A 88 6.49 3.23 2.28
C ILE A 88 6.19 4.17 1.13
N VAL A 89 7.07 4.20 0.13
CA VAL A 89 6.85 4.98 -1.09
C VAL A 89 6.25 4.10 -2.18
N PHE A 90 5.22 4.62 -2.83
CA PHE A 90 4.53 3.97 -3.93
C PHE A 90 4.67 4.74 -5.24
N ASP A 91 4.88 4.04 -6.34
CA ASP A 91 4.73 4.55 -7.70
C ASP A 91 3.27 4.50 -8.14
N THR A 92 2.65 5.66 -8.37
CA THR A 92 1.23 5.70 -8.71
C THR A 92 0.91 5.10 -10.07
N GLN A 93 1.86 4.99 -10.99
CA GLN A 93 1.61 4.33 -12.28
C GLN A 93 1.69 2.82 -12.18
N ASN A 94 2.64 2.30 -11.40
CA ASN A 94 2.89 0.87 -11.33
C ASN A 94 2.10 0.18 -10.21
N GLU A 95 1.88 0.87 -9.09
CA GLU A 95 1.34 0.28 -7.85
C GLU A 95 -0.05 0.85 -7.51
N ASN A 96 -0.78 1.40 -8.49
CA ASN A 96 -2.12 1.94 -8.25
C ASN A 96 -3.11 0.90 -7.71
N ALA A 97 -3.04 -0.34 -8.21
CA ALA A 97 -3.91 -1.41 -7.72
C ALA A 97 -3.64 -1.74 -6.25
N LEU A 98 -2.38 -1.64 -5.84
CA LEU A 98 -1.94 -1.89 -4.48
C LEU A 98 -2.39 -0.78 -3.52
N ILE A 99 -2.21 0.49 -3.91
CA ILE A 99 -2.70 1.65 -3.15
C ILE A 99 -4.23 1.60 -3.03
N GLU A 100 -4.94 1.31 -4.12
CA GLU A 100 -6.40 1.10 -4.11
C GLU A 100 -6.76 -0.02 -3.14
N GLY A 101 -6.03 -1.13 -3.17
CA GLY A 101 -6.23 -2.25 -2.26
C GLY A 101 -6.18 -1.82 -0.80
N ILE A 102 -5.13 -1.10 -0.39
CA ILE A 102 -4.97 -0.62 1.00
C ILE A 102 -6.14 0.26 1.43
N ILE A 103 -6.61 1.13 0.52
CA ILE A 103 -7.71 2.05 0.79
C ILE A 103 -9.03 1.28 0.92
N GLN A 104 -9.31 0.32 0.03
CA GLN A 104 -10.54 -0.47 0.04
C GLN A 104 -10.59 -1.47 1.20
N SER A 105 -9.47 -2.12 1.53
CA SER A 105 -9.40 -3.09 2.63
C SER A 105 -9.26 -2.43 4.00
N ARG A 106 -8.92 -1.13 4.05
CA ARG A 106 -8.57 -0.39 5.28
C ARG A 106 -7.44 -1.07 6.06
N GLY A 107 -6.48 -1.65 5.35
CA GLY A 107 -5.36 -2.32 5.97
C GLY A 107 -4.48 -3.11 5.01
N PHE A 108 -3.33 -3.55 5.47
CA PHE A 108 -2.40 -4.36 4.68
C PHE A 108 -1.53 -5.21 5.59
N ILE A 109 -0.97 -6.26 5.01
CA ILE A 109 0.01 -7.13 5.65
C ILE A 109 1.39 -6.64 5.24
N LEU A 110 2.24 -6.35 6.20
CA LEU A 110 3.63 -5.96 5.98
C LEU A 110 4.57 -7.12 6.29
N GLN A 111 5.48 -7.36 5.36
CA GLN A 111 6.56 -8.32 5.49
C GLN A 111 7.88 -7.65 5.09
N VAL A 112 8.99 -8.11 5.66
CA VAL A 112 10.32 -7.81 5.15
C VAL A 112 10.75 -8.89 4.15
N GLY A 113 11.49 -8.48 3.11
CA GLY A 113 12.10 -9.37 2.14
C GLY A 113 13.11 -8.64 1.26
N LYS A 114 13.38 -9.21 0.09
CA LYS A 114 14.28 -8.67 -0.93
C LYS A 114 13.59 -8.66 -2.29
N THR A 115 14.13 -7.90 -3.23
CA THR A 115 13.66 -7.91 -4.62
C THR A 115 13.63 -9.32 -5.19
N GLY A 116 12.47 -9.71 -5.75
CA GLY A 116 12.23 -11.04 -6.31
C GLY A 116 11.47 -11.98 -5.37
N ASP A 117 11.35 -11.65 -4.08
CA ASP A 117 10.51 -12.40 -3.15
C ASP A 117 9.04 -12.31 -3.54
N LYS A 118 8.34 -13.44 -3.40
CA LYS A 118 6.90 -13.54 -3.64
C LYS A 118 6.20 -14.03 -2.38
N PRO A 119 4.93 -13.62 -2.15
CA PRO A 119 4.15 -14.12 -1.01
C PRO A 119 4.10 -15.65 -0.92
N SER A 120 4.10 -16.34 -2.07
CA SER A 120 4.10 -17.80 -2.14
C SER A 120 5.41 -18.43 -1.69
N SER A 121 6.55 -17.74 -1.82
CA SER A 121 7.87 -18.22 -1.40
C SER A 121 8.23 -17.82 0.04
N THR A 122 7.54 -16.84 0.61
CA THR A 122 7.84 -16.28 1.95
C THR A 122 6.78 -16.60 3.02
N GLN A 123 6.00 -17.66 2.84
CA GLN A 123 4.87 -17.98 3.73
C GLN A 123 5.23 -18.13 5.21
N LYS A 124 6.47 -18.58 5.48
CA LYS A 124 7.02 -18.81 6.83
C LYS A 124 7.63 -17.57 7.47
N GLU A 125 7.80 -16.49 6.70
CA GLU A 125 8.36 -15.24 7.20
C GLU A 125 7.38 -14.54 8.13
N ASP A 126 7.93 -13.85 9.13
CA ASP A 126 7.14 -13.03 10.04
C ASP A 126 6.47 -11.87 9.26
N LYS A 127 5.23 -11.58 9.62
CA LYS A 127 4.40 -10.54 9.00
C LYS A 127 3.48 -9.92 10.03
N VAL A 128 3.14 -8.66 9.82
CA VAL A 128 2.23 -7.91 10.69
C VAL A 128 1.06 -7.37 9.88
N LEU A 129 -0.15 -7.55 10.40
CA LEU A 129 -1.35 -6.91 9.84
C LEU A 129 -1.47 -5.51 10.41
N LEU A 130 -1.64 -4.53 9.54
CA LEU A 130 -1.79 -3.13 9.87
C LEU A 130 -3.15 -2.63 9.40
N GLU A 131 -3.96 -2.16 10.35
CA GLU A 131 -5.21 -1.49 10.06
C GLU A 131 -4.95 -0.02 9.77
N VAL A 132 -5.44 0.46 8.62
CA VAL A 132 -5.30 1.85 8.19
C VAL A 132 -6.66 2.51 8.34
N PRO A 133 -6.84 3.43 9.31
CA PRO A 133 -8.13 4.10 9.51
C PRO A 133 -8.49 4.96 8.30
N ASP A 134 -9.73 5.44 8.26
CA ASP A 134 -10.10 6.47 7.30
C ASP A 134 -9.40 7.79 7.64
N LEU A 135 -8.41 8.15 6.81
CA LEU A 135 -7.59 9.34 6.97
C LEU A 135 -8.08 10.52 6.10
N GLY A 136 -9.26 10.40 5.46
CA GLY A 136 -9.78 11.39 4.53
C GLY A 136 -8.98 11.48 3.21
N PHE A 137 -8.13 10.49 2.92
CA PHE A 137 -7.29 10.48 1.72
C PHE A 137 -8.03 10.03 0.45
N ASP A 138 -9.14 9.31 0.62
CA ASP A 138 -9.90 8.66 -0.45
C ASP A 138 -10.29 9.59 -1.60
N PHE A 139 -10.77 10.80 -1.31
CA PHE A 139 -11.13 11.78 -2.35
C PHE A 139 -9.92 12.19 -3.19
N LYS A 140 -8.79 12.45 -2.54
CA LYS A 140 -7.54 12.82 -3.20
C LYS A 140 -7.02 11.64 -4.02
N TRP A 141 -7.07 10.43 -3.47
CA TRP A 141 -6.68 9.22 -4.17
C TRP A 141 -7.54 8.96 -5.41
N ASN A 142 -8.87 9.07 -5.32
CA ASN A 142 -9.79 8.91 -6.45
C ASN A 142 -9.43 9.82 -7.64
N THR A 143 -9.03 11.06 -7.34
CA THR A 143 -8.57 12.02 -8.34
C THR A 143 -7.27 11.54 -9.00
N ILE A 144 -6.29 11.14 -8.18
CA ILE A 144 -4.98 10.64 -8.66
C ILE A 144 -5.16 9.38 -9.52
N LEU A 145 -5.92 8.40 -9.04
CA LEU A 145 -6.18 7.14 -9.73
C LEU A 145 -6.85 7.41 -11.10
N THR A 146 -7.85 8.27 -11.14
CA THR A 146 -8.52 8.66 -12.39
C THR A 146 -7.51 9.25 -13.39
N ASP A 147 -6.64 10.15 -12.96
CA ASP A 147 -5.62 10.78 -13.81
C ASP A 147 -4.60 9.75 -14.34
N VAL A 148 -4.15 8.82 -13.48
CA VAL A 148 -3.23 7.73 -13.84
C VAL A 148 -3.85 6.84 -14.92
N ILE A 149 -5.06 6.36 -14.69
CA ILE A 149 -5.74 5.44 -15.62
C ILE A 149 -6.09 6.14 -16.94
N LYS A 150 -6.56 7.40 -16.91
CA LYS A 150 -6.76 8.20 -18.14
C LYS A 150 -5.47 8.34 -18.93
N SER A 151 -4.36 8.61 -18.25
CA SER A 151 -3.05 8.76 -18.90
C SER A 151 -2.60 7.46 -19.57
N LYS A 152 -2.87 6.30 -18.98
CA LYS A 152 -2.63 4.98 -19.59
C LYS A 152 -3.40 4.84 -20.90
N TYR A 153 -4.71 5.05 -20.90
CA TYR A 153 -5.54 4.90 -22.11
C TYR A 153 -5.26 5.97 -23.18
N LYS A 154 -4.88 7.19 -22.77
CA LYS A 154 -4.42 8.23 -23.71
C LYS A 154 -3.17 7.79 -24.47
N LYS A 155 -2.21 7.15 -23.79
CA LYS A 155 -1.00 6.61 -24.44
C LYS A 155 -1.30 5.47 -25.42
N MET A 156 -2.45 4.80 -25.25
CA MET A 156 -2.93 3.76 -26.16
C MET A 156 -3.70 4.32 -27.38
N GLY A 157 -3.85 5.64 -27.49
CA GLY A 157 -4.47 6.28 -28.66
C GLY A 157 -6.01 6.32 -28.67
N LEU A 158 -6.67 6.02 -27.54
CA LEU A 158 -8.14 6.05 -27.45
C LEU A 158 -8.69 7.47 -27.57
N SER A 159 -9.90 7.61 -28.10
CA SER A 159 -10.62 8.89 -28.14
C SER A 159 -11.04 9.35 -26.75
N LYS A 160 -11.34 10.64 -26.59
CA LYS A 160 -11.77 11.22 -25.30
C LYS A 160 -13.00 10.50 -24.71
N LYS A 161 -13.95 10.08 -25.56
CA LYS A 161 -15.16 9.36 -25.12
C LYS A 161 -14.80 7.96 -24.60
N GLU A 162 -14.00 7.21 -25.36
CA GLU A 162 -13.54 5.88 -24.98
C GLU A 162 -12.68 5.90 -23.71
N ILE A 163 -11.77 6.87 -23.57
CA ILE A 163 -10.95 7.05 -22.36
C ILE A 163 -11.84 7.16 -21.11
N ASN A 164 -12.90 7.96 -21.16
CA ASN A 164 -13.77 8.16 -20.01
C ASN A 164 -14.55 6.89 -19.65
N ILE A 165 -14.99 6.11 -20.63
CA ILE A 165 -15.69 4.84 -20.42
C ILE A 165 -14.70 3.82 -19.83
N ALA A 166 -13.58 3.58 -20.51
CA ALA A 166 -12.56 2.62 -20.10
C ALA A 166 -11.99 2.94 -18.72
N THR A 167 -11.80 4.21 -18.38
CA THR A 167 -11.33 4.61 -17.04
C THR A 167 -12.31 4.21 -15.95
N LYS A 168 -13.61 4.46 -16.16
CA LYS A 168 -14.65 4.11 -15.17
C LYS A 168 -14.74 2.60 -14.99
N GLU A 169 -14.75 1.85 -16.08
CA GLU A 169 -14.79 0.39 -16.05
C GLU A 169 -13.55 -0.19 -15.38
N HIS A 170 -12.36 0.31 -15.71
CA HIS A 170 -11.11 -0.13 -15.09
C HIS A 170 -11.13 0.05 -13.56
N ILE A 171 -11.48 1.24 -13.08
CA ILE A 171 -11.53 1.52 -11.64
C ILE A 171 -12.60 0.66 -10.96
N LYS A 172 -13.76 0.49 -11.61
CA LYS A 172 -14.82 -0.39 -11.11
C LYS A 172 -14.33 -1.83 -10.96
N SER A 173 -13.75 -2.41 -11.99
CA SER A 173 -13.24 -3.79 -11.95
C SER A 173 -12.12 -3.96 -10.93
N MET A 174 -11.23 -2.98 -10.80
CA MET A 174 -10.19 -2.99 -9.77
C MET A 174 -10.78 -3.05 -8.35
N ARG A 175 -11.85 -2.29 -8.08
CA ARG A 175 -12.56 -2.32 -6.80
C ARG A 175 -13.33 -3.61 -6.56
N GLU A 176 -13.95 -4.14 -7.61
CA GLU A 176 -14.66 -5.41 -7.54
C GLU A 176 -13.73 -6.54 -7.10
N VAL A 177 -12.47 -6.55 -7.56
CA VAL A 177 -11.45 -7.53 -7.11
C VAL A 177 -11.22 -7.45 -5.60
N TRP A 178 -11.04 -6.24 -5.06
CA TRP A 178 -10.81 -6.05 -3.61
C TRP A 178 -12.07 -6.30 -2.76
N ALA A 179 -13.25 -6.20 -3.36
CA ALA A 179 -14.51 -6.51 -2.70
C ALA A 179 -14.82 -8.02 -2.61
N ILE A 180 -14.06 -8.87 -3.32
CA ILE A 180 -14.23 -10.34 -3.24
C ILE A 180 -13.95 -10.82 -1.82
N ARG A 181 -14.77 -11.77 -1.36
CA ARG A 181 -14.61 -12.47 -0.08
C ARG A 181 -14.50 -13.98 -0.32
N ARG A 182 -13.63 -14.66 0.41
CA ARG A 182 -13.50 -16.13 0.42
C ARG A 182 -13.79 -16.71 1.79
#